data_AF-A0A0B2X8S7-F1
#
_entry.id   AF-A0A0B2X8S7-F1
#
_cell.length_a   1.000
_cell.length_b   1.000
_cell.length_c   1.000
_cell.angle_alpha   90.00
_cell.angle_beta   90.00
_cell.angle_gamma   90.00
#
_symmetry.space_group_name_H-M   'P 1'
#
loop_
_entity.id
_entity.type
_entity.pdbx_description
1 polymer ?
#
loop_
_entity_poly.entity_id
_entity_poly.type
_entity_poly.pdbx_seq_one_letter_code
_entity_poly.pdbx_strand_id
1 'polypeptide(L)'
;MFALTPWVSSEIPSNLPSIPKIFDRALEATVFRHPGISDPLHSYERLEWLGDAYLELMASSLIYQTFTSTPSGRCSQLREMLIRNKTLAEYFREYGLDAKAQIPGDLKRDISHGRGKSSDKDIIKVQADMFEAYVAAAIISDPENGMANTSSWLKSLWARTIKQHILDNDKNRKLGSHASSTAAQDGTKDMATSSNLTAKERLRSEIGVKGILIRYEDMPRVGKDRDLGLPLFTVGVYLDGWGESNKLLATGTALGKKEAAQKAAQNALTNKKLIKKYAAKKAALMEATAAAEEANTTS
;
A
#
# COMPACT_ATOMS: atom_id res chain seq x y z
N MET A 1 8.22 3.74 -28.86
CA MET A 1 7.18 3.21 -27.95
C MET A 1 7.83 3.07 -26.59
N PHE A 2 7.49 3.95 -25.65
CA PHE A 2 8.11 3.97 -24.32
C PHE A 2 7.63 2.76 -23.51
N ALA A 3 8.55 1.94 -23.02
CA ALA A 3 8.23 0.75 -22.23
C ALA A 3 8.59 1.01 -20.76
N LEU A 4 7.58 1.33 -19.94
CA LEU A 4 7.71 1.27 -18.49
C LEU A 4 8.01 -0.17 -18.10
N THR A 5 9.10 -0.42 -17.39
CA THR A 5 9.40 -1.73 -16.82
C THR A 5 8.96 -1.79 -15.36
N PRO A 6 8.57 -2.97 -14.83
CA PRO A 6 8.18 -3.09 -13.43
C PRO A 6 9.32 -2.72 -12.49
N TRP A 7 9.00 -2.32 -11.26
CA TRP A 7 10.00 -2.17 -10.20
C TRP A 7 10.57 -3.52 -9.81
N VAL A 8 11.88 -3.54 -9.55
CA VAL A 8 12.59 -4.69 -9.00
C VAL A 8 13.34 -4.22 -7.75
N SER A 9 13.36 -5.03 -6.70
CA SER A 9 14.01 -4.68 -5.43
C SER A 9 15.49 -4.30 -5.57
N SER A 10 16.20 -4.86 -6.56
CA SER A 10 17.60 -4.56 -6.85
C SER A 10 17.82 -3.19 -7.50
N GLU A 11 16.78 -2.58 -8.08
CA GLU A 11 16.86 -1.30 -8.79
C GLU A 11 16.48 -0.10 -7.91
N ILE A 12 16.16 -0.33 -6.63
CA ILE A 12 15.75 0.74 -5.72
C ILE A 12 16.98 1.61 -5.40
N PRO A 13 17.00 2.89 -5.79
CA PRO A 13 18.15 3.74 -5.55
C PRO A 13 18.30 4.06 -4.06
N SER A 14 19.55 4.14 -3.59
CA SER A 14 19.84 4.56 -2.21
C SER A 14 19.80 6.08 -2.04
N ASN A 15 20.06 6.83 -3.11
CA ASN A 15 20.11 8.29 -3.14
C ASN A 15 18.96 8.87 -3.95
N LEU A 16 18.71 10.18 -3.79
CA LEU A 16 17.77 10.94 -4.61
C LEU A 16 18.22 10.89 -6.09
N PRO A 17 17.39 10.40 -7.03
CA PRO A 17 17.76 10.36 -8.44
C PRO A 17 17.89 11.76 -9.04
N SER A 18 18.73 11.94 -10.05
CA SER A 18 18.89 13.24 -10.73
C SER A 18 17.59 13.66 -11.42
N ILE A 19 17.18 14.91 -11.18
CA ILE A 19 15.98 15.47 -11.79
C ILE A 19 16.18 15.74 -13.30
N PRO A 20 15.20 15.42 -14.18
CA PRO A 20 15.28 15.71 -15.60
C PRO A 20 15.32 17.21 -15.85
N LYS A 21 16.14 17.67 -16.79
CA LYS A 21 16.24 19.10 -17.11
C LYS A 21 15.05 19.57 -17.94
N ILE A 22 14.62 20.80 -17.70
CA ILE A 22 13.72 21.53 -18.61
C ILE A 22 14.61 22.34 -19.56
N PHE A 23 14.55 22.05 -20.86
CA PHE A 23 15.43 22.72 -21.83
C PHE A 23 14.90 24.08 -22.30
N ASP A 24 13.58 24.25 -22.28
CA ASP A 24 12.92 25.52 -22.60
C ASP A 24 12.91 26.43 -21.37
N ARG A 25 13.63 27.55 -21.45
CA ARG A 25 13.71 28.53 -20.35
C ARG A 25 12.40 29.22 -20.04
N ALA A 26 11.53 29.42 -21.04
CA ALA A 26 10.21 30.00 -20.80
C ALA A 26 9.35 29.03 -20.00
N LEU A 27 9.37 27.74 -20.36
CA LEU A 27 8.69 26.70 -19.59
C LEU A 27 9.27 26.57 -18.18
N GLU A 28 10.60 26.56 -18.02
CA GLU A 28 11.22 26.50 -16.69
C GLU A 28 10.77 27.67 -15.80
N ALA A 29 10.72 28.89 -16.35
CA ALA A 29 10.25 30.05 -15.60
C ALA A 29 8.76 29.95 -15.21
N THR A 30 7.92 29.42 -16.10
CA THR A 30 6.46 29.27 -15.87
C THR A 30 6.15 28.26 -14.77
N VAL A 31 6.85 27.13 -14.70
CA VAL A 31 6.66 26.08 -13.68
C VAL A 31 6.76 26.62 -12.26
N PHE A 32 7.64 27.60 -12.03
CA PHE A 32 7.88 28.15 -10.70
C PHE A 32 7.08 29.41 -10.41
N ARG A 33 6.10 29.78 -11.24
CA ARG A 33 5.34 31.02 -11.08
C ARG A 33 3.90 30.78 -10.66
N HIS A 34 3.55 31.27 -9.47
CA HIS A 34 2.20 31.16 -8.92
C HIS A 34 1.22 32.12 -9.62
N PRO A 35 -0.05 31.72 -9.85
CA PRO A 35 -1.07 32.56 -10.52
C PRO A 35 -1.39 33.87 -9.77
N GLY A 36 -1.12 33.94 -8.48
CA GLY A 36 -1.21 35.19 -7.71
C GLY A 36 -0.13 36.24 -8.02
N ILE A 37 0.88 35.92 -8.84
CA ILE A 37 1.93 36.85 -9.28
C ILE A 37 1.77 37.25 -10.75
N SER A 38 1.18 36.38 -11.58
CA SER A 38 1.02 36.57 -13.02
C SER A 38 -0.29 35.98 -13.51
N ASP A 39 -0.74 36.43 -14.68
CA ASP A 39 -1.89 35.83 -15.37
C ASP A 39 -1.79 34.28 -15.49
N PRO A 40 -2.91 33.54 -15.39
CA PRO A 40 -2.95 32.07 -15.49
C PRO A 40 -2.27 31.47 -16.74
N LEU A 41 -2.19 32.21 -17.86
CA LEU A 41 -1.51 31.72 -19.06
C LEU A 41 0.02 31.70 -18.91
N HIS A 42 0.56 32.38 -17.89
CA HIS A 42 1.98 32.48 -17.60
C HIS A 42 2.33 31.98 -16.19
N SER A 43 1.44 31.17 -15.60
CA SER A 43 1.60 30.49 -14.31
C SER A 43 1.72 28.97 -14.52
N TYR A 44 1.99 28.24 -13.44
CA TYR A 44 2.11 26.79 -13.48
C TYR A 44 0.79 26.04 -13.78
N GLU A 45 -0.39 26.66 -13.66
CA GLU A 45 -1.70 25.95 -13.60
C GLU A 45 -1.99 25.07 -14.83
N ARG A 46 -1.66 25.55 -16.04
CA ARG A 46 -1.85 24.73 -17.26
C ARG A 46 -0.90 23.54 -17.33
N LEU A 47 0.30 23.71 -16.80
CA LEU A 47 1.31 22.65 -16.74
C LEU A 47 0.99 21.66 -15.64
N GLU A 48 0.51 22.12 -14.48
CA GLU A 48 -0.03 21.29 -13.38
C GLU A 48 -1.11 20.36 -13.91
N TRP A 49 -2.13 20.92 -14.58
CA TRP A 49 -3.22 20.13 -15.16
C TRP A 49 -2.73 19.01 -16.08
N LEU A 50 -1.71 19.27 -16.91
CA LEU A 50 -1.10 18.25 -17.77
C LEU A 50 -0.22 17.28 -16.97
N GLY A 51 0.48 17.78 -15.96
CA GLY A 51 1.40 17.04 -15.09
C GLY A 51 0.69 15.99 -14.25
N ASP A 52 -0.47 16.34 -13.69
CA ASP A 52 -1.33 15.40 -12.95
C ASP A 52 -1.70 14.19 -13.81
N ALA A 53 -2.14 14.43 -15.06
CA ALA A 53 -2.45 13.35 -15.99
C ALA A 53 -1.24 12.44 -16.29
N TYR A 54 -0.04 13.03 -16.44
CA TYR A 54 1.19 12.24 -16.62
C TYR A 54 1.52 11.41 -15.38
N LEU A 55 1.43 11.99 -14.19
CA LEU A 55 1.70 11.31 -12.93
C LEU A 55 0.72 10.16 -12.71
N GLU A 56 -0.58 10.37 -12.96
CA GLU A 56 -1.59 9.34 -12.84
C GLU A 56 -1.30 8.16 -13.79
N LEU A 57 -1.02 8.45 -15.06
CA LEU A 57 -0.74 7.44 -16.08
C LEU A 57 0.51 6.62 -15.73
N MET A 58 1.62 7.30 -15.39
CA MET A 58 2.90 6.64 -15.11
C MET A 58 2.83 5.82 -13.83
N ALA A 59 2.24 6.37 -12.75
CA ALA A 59 2.07 5.66 -11.49
C ALA A 59 1.19 4.42 -11.68
N SER A 60 0.03 4.58 -12.34
CA SER A 60 -0.88 3.45 -12.61
C SER A 60 -0.21 2.36 -13.43
N SER A 61 0.54 2.74 -14.46
CA SER A 61 1.23 1.80 -15.36
C SER A 61 2.35 1.04 -14.65
N LEU A 62 3.16 1.72 -13.83
CA LEU A 62 4.22 1.07 -13.05
C LEU A 62 3.64 0.13 -11.98
N ILE A 63 2.56 0.55 -11.31
CA ILE A 63 1.88 -0.27 -10.30
C ILE A 63 1.29 -1.52 -10.93
N TYR A 64 0.55 -1.37 -12.05
CA TYR A 64 -0.08 -2.48 -12.77
C TYR A 64 0.94 -3.55 -13.18
N GLN A 65 2.09 -3.13 -13.71
CA GLN A 65 3.14 -4.04 -14.15
C GLN A 65 3.89 -4.70 -12.99
N THR A 66 4.07 -4.00 -11.87
CA THR A 66 4.87 -4.50 -10.73
C THR A 66 4.05 -5.44 -9.84
N PHE A 67 2.81 -5.07 -9.55
CA PHE A 67 1.99 -5.69 -8.51
C PHE A 67 0.88 -6.56 -9.12
N THR A 68 1.25 -7.49 -9.99
CA THR A 68 0.32 -8.27 -10.85
C THR A 68 -0.72 -9.10 -10.09
N SER A 69 -0.47 -9.43 -8.82
CA SER A 69 -1.41 -10.18 -7.95
C SER A 69 -2.12 -9.30 -6.93
N THR A 70 -1.98 -7.98 -7.02
CA THR A 70 -2.59 -7.03 -6.08
C THR A 70 -3.96 -6.56 -6.57
N PRO A 71 -5.01 -6.59 -5.73
CA PRO A 71 -6.33 -6.11 -6.12
C PRO A 71 -6.35 -4.61 -6.45
N SER A 72 -7.25 -4.20 -7.35
CA SER A 72 -7.38 -2.82 -7.84
C SER A 72 -7.46 -1.77 -6.73
N GLY A 73 -8.23 -2.01 -5.66
CA GLY A 73 -8.33 -1.08 -4.54
C GLY A 73 -7.00 -0.83 -3.82
N ARG A 74 -6.13 -1.84 -3.73
CA ARG A 74 -4.77 -1.68 -3.16
C ARG A 74 -3.82 -1.02 -4.16
N CYS A 75 -3.99 -1.26 -5.46
CA CYS A 75 -3.28 -0.52 -6.50
C CYS A 75 -3.61 0.99 -6.46
N SER A 76 -4.89 1.34 -6.27
CA SER A 76 -5.32 2.74 -6.09
C SER A 76 -4.69 3.38 -4.84
N GLN A 77 -4.59 2.62 -3.73
CA GLN A 77 -3.92 3.11 -2.52
C GLN A 77 -2.43 3.35 -2.75
N LEU A 78 -1.74 2.43 -3.43
CA LEU A 78 -0.33 2.64 -3.79
C LEU A 78 -0.17 3.88 -4.66
N ARG A 79 -1.05 4.07 -5.65
CA ARG A 79 -1.03 5.26 -6.52
C ARG A 79 -1.19 6.54 -5.71
N GLU A 80 -2.17 6.59 -4.82
CA GLU A 80 -2.41 7.71 -3.91
C GLU A 80 -1.17 8.04 -3.06
N MET A 81 -0.46 7.04 -2.55
CA MET A 81 0.79 7.28 -1.80
C MET A 81 1.86 8.00 -2.65
N LEU A 82 1.90 7.74 -3.96
CA LEU A 82 2.91 8.29 -4.87
C LEU A 82 2.60 9.72 -5.34
N ILE A 83 1.31 10.03 -5.56
CA ILE A 83 0.89 11.27 -6.24
C ILE A 83 0.14 12.26 -5.36
N ARG A 84 -0.19 11.94 -4.11
CA ARG A 84 -0.84 12.91 -3.20
C ARG A 84 0.02 14.16 -2.98
N ASN A 85 -0.63 15.30 -2.73
CA ASN A 85 0.02 16.60 -2.59
C ASN A 85 1.13 16.60 -1.53
N LYS A 86 0.92 15.91 -0.40
CA LYS A 86 1.95 15.81 0.64
C LYS A 86 3.25 15.21 0.12
N THR A 87 3.15 14.12 -0.65
CA THR A 87 4.31 13.41 -1.21
C THR A 87 4.98 14.26 -2.28
N LEU A 88 4.21 14.89 -3.18
CA LEU A 88 4.76 15.74 -4.24
C LEU A 88 5.45 17.00 -3.69
N ALA A 89 4.87 17.64 -2.67
CA ALA A 89 5.48 18.77 -1.99
C ALA A 89 6.76 18.38 -1.23
N GLU A 90 6.83 17.15 -0.69
CA GLU A 90 8.06 16.61 -0.11
C GLU A 90 9.16 16.48 -1.16
N TYR A 91 8.86 15.92 -2.35
CA TYR A 91 9.84 15.87 -3.43
C TYR A 91 10.26 17.27 -3.89
N PHE A 92 9.32 18.20 -4.03
CA PHE A 92 9.61 19.57 -4.42
C PHE A 92 10.67 20.21 -3.51
N ARG A 93 10.56 19.99 -2.20
CA ARG A 93 11.55 20.44 -1.21
C ARG A 93 12.83 19.61 -1.21
N GLU A 94 12.77 18.28 -1.37
CA GLU A 94 13.97 17.43 -1.47
C GLU A 94 14.90 17.84 -2.63
N TYR A 95 14.33 18.33 -3.74
CA TYR A 95 15.08 18.85 -4.88
C TYR A 95 15.49 20.32 -4.74
N GLY A 96 15.13 21.00 -3.65
CA GLY A 96 15.44 22.42 -3.43
C GLY A 96 14.74 23.36 -4.42
N LEU A 97 13.59 22.95 -4.98
CA LEU A 97 12.86 23.73 -5.98
C LEU A 97 12.13 24.93 -5.37
N ASP A 98 11.93 24.92 -4.05
CA ASP A 98 11.36 26.02 -3.28
C ASP A 98 12.18 27.32 -3.41
N ALA A 99 13.49 27.22 -3.59
CA ALA A 99 14.35 28.38 -3.84
C ALA A 99 14.03 29.09 -5.17
N LYS A 100 13.46 28.38 -6.14
CA LYS A 100 13.05 28.94 -7.45
C LYS A 100 11.61 29.49 -7.44
N ALA A 101 10.81 29.12 -6.45
CA ALA A 101 9.38 29.40 -6.43
C ALA A 101 9.06 30.90 -6.24
N GLN A 102 8.28 31.43 -7.17
CA GLN A 102 7.70 32.77 -7.14
C GLN A 102 6.27 32.65 -6.61
N ILE A 103 6.10 32.91 -5.31
CA ILE A 103 4.83 32.80 -4.57
C ILE A 103 4.52 34.16 -3.90
N PRO A 104 3.25 34.60 -3.81
CA PRO A 104 2.91 35.88 -3.18
C PRO A 104 3.48 36.03 -1.76
N GLY A 105 3.81 37.28 -1.39
CA GLY A 105 4.48 37.58 -0.12
C GLY A 105 3.70 37.18 1.13
N ASP A 106 2.38 37.02 1.02
CA ASP A 106 1.51 36.61 2.12
C ASP A 106 1.66 35.11 2.40
N LEU A 107 1.66 34.29 1.35
CA LEU A 107 2.00 32.86 1.42
C LEU A 107 3.44 32.63 1.91
N LYS A 108 4.40 33.46 1.48
CA LYS A 108 5.80 33.35 1.96
C LYS A 108 5.95 33.67 3.45
N ARG A 109 5.14 34.59 3.99
CA ARG A 109 5.17 34.98 5.41
C ARG A 109 4.63 33.88 6.33
N ASP A 110 3.71 33.07 5.85
CA ASP A 110 3.17 31.97 6.63
C ASP A 110 4.16 30.83 6.85
N ILE A 111 5.08 30.60 5.90
CA ILE A 111 6.21 29.66 6.06
C ILE A 111 7.13 30.08 7.21
N SER A 112 7.35 31.38 7.40
CA SER A 112 8.31 31.89 8.40
C SER A 112 7.70 32.15 9.78
N HIS A 113 6.39 32.40 9.87
CA HIS A 113 5.73 32.77 11.13
C HIS A 113 4.85 31.65 11.74
N GLY A 114 4.82 30.45 11.14
CA GLY A 114 4.15 29.28 11.72
C GLY A 114 2.65 29.49 11.97
N ARG A 115 1.94 30.21 11.08
CA ARG A 115 0.52 30.55 11.25
C ARG A 115 -0.41 29.39 10.84
N GLY A 116 -0.45 28.35 11.66
CA GLY A 116 -1.56 27.40 11.75
C GLY A 116 -1.77 26.41 10.58
N LYS A 117 -2.55 25.35 10.85
CA LYS A 117 -2.76 24.18 9.96
C LYS A 117 -3.34 24.47 8.57
N SER A 118 -4.02 25.60 8.36
CA SER A 118 -4.63 25.93 7.06
C SER A 118 -3.60 26.45 6.08
N SER A 119 -2.72 27.36 6.51
CA SER A 119 -1.69 27.91 5.62
C SER A 119 -0.63 26.86 5.24
N ASP A 120 -0.29 25.96 6.16
CA ASP A 120 0.57 24.80 5.85
C ASP A 120 -0.01 23.95 4.71
N LYS A 121 -1.34 23.79 4.65
CA LYS A 121 -2.00 23.03 3.57
C LYS A 121 -1.95 23.77 2.24
N ASP A 122 -2.12 25.08 2.26
CA ASP A 122 -2.08 25.89 1.03
C ASP A 122 -0.68 25.87 0.42
N ILE A 123 0.38 25.97 1.25
CA ILE A 123 1.76 25.82 0.79
C ILE A 123 2.05 24.40 0.28
N ILE A 124 1.59 23.36 0.99
CA ILE A 124 1.73 21.98 0.52
C ILE A 124 1.05 21.80 -0.84
N LYS A 125 -0.13 22.39 -1.02
CA LYS A 125 -0.83 22.34 -2.31
C LYS A 125 0.00 23.03 -3.39
N VAL A 126 0.37 24.29 -3.21
CA VAL A 126 1.16 25.04 -4.21
C VAL A 126 2.46 24.33 -4.60
N GLN A 127 3.17 23.75 -3.63
CA GLN A 127 4.40 23.00 -3.89
C GLN A 127 4.15 21.69 -4.66
N ALA A 128 3.03 21.02 -4.38
CA ALA A 128 2.60 19.87 -5.15
C ALA A 128 2.26 20.27 -6.59
N ASP A 129 1.42 21.28 -6.77
CA ASP A 129 0.98 21.76 -8.09
C ASP A 129 2.20 22.18 -8.96
N MET A 130 3.19 22.86 -8.37
CA MET A 130 4.44 23.20 -9.07
C MET A 130 5.30 21.97 -9.41
N PHE A 131 5.26 20.90 -8.62
CA PHE A 131 5.95 19.64 -8.94
C PHE A 131 5.26 18.93 -10.11
N GLU A 132 3.93 18.93 -10.17
CA GLU A 132 3.14 18.42 -11.30
C GLU A 132 3.48 19.21 -12.57
N ALA A 133 3.48 20.54 -12.47
CA ALA A 133 3.89 21.41 -13.56
C ALA A 133 5.31 21.14 -14.05
N TYR A 134 6.24 20.86 -13.13
CA TYR A 134 7.62 20.49 -13.47
C TYR A 134 7.67 19.22 -14.32
N VAL A 135 6.91 18.19 -13.93
CA VAL A 135 6.83 16.92 -14.66
C VAL A 135 6.36 17.15 -16.10
N ALA A 136 5.29 17.94 -16.28
CA ALA A 136 4.82 18.30 -17.61
C ALA A 136 5.88 19.04 -18.42
N ALA A 137 6.51 20.07 -17.85
CA ALA A 137 7.54 20.86 -18.53
C ALA A 137 8.77 20.04 -18.91
N ALA A 138 9.23 19.15 -18.04
CA ALA A 138 10.35 18.24 -18.31
C ALA A 138 10.05 17.32 -19.51
N ILE A 139 8.80 16.86 -19.65
CA ILE A 139 8.38 16.03 -20.77
C ILE A 139 8.30 16.84 -22.07
N ILE A 140 7.58 17.97 -22.07
CA ILE A 140 7.29 18.69 -23.32
C ILE A 140 8.47 19.53 -23.82
N SER A 141 9.42 19.89 -22.94
CA SER A 141 10.65 20.60 -23.34
C SER A 141 11.65 19.73 -24.10
N ASP A 142 11.47 18.40 -24.07
CA ASP A 142 12.24 17.44 -24.85
C ASP A 142 11.28 16.45 -25.53
N PRO A 143 10.76 16.77 -26.72
CA PRO A 143 9.79 15.93 -27.42
C PRO A 143 10.30 14.51 -27.75
N GLU A 144 11.62 14.31 -27.82
CA GLU A 144 12.22 13.03 -28.18
C GLU A 144 12.42 12.13 -26.96
N ASN A 145 13.03 12.66 -25.89
CA ASN A 145 13.47 11.87 -24.73
C ASN A 145 12.79 12.26 -23.42
N GLY A 146 12.04 13.38 -23.38
CA GLY A 146 11.44 13.92 -22.16
C GLY A 146 10.51 12.94 -21.46
N MET A 147 9.69 12.22 -22.23
CA MET A 147 8.83 11.15 -21.71
C MET A 147 9.64 10.03 -21.05
N ALA A 148 10.69 9.52 -21.72
CA ALA A 148 11.49 8.39 -21.24
C ALA A 148 12.36 8.75 -20.04
N ASN A 149 12.95 9.94 -20.04
CA ASN A 149 13.79 10.43 -18.95
C ASN A 149 12.95 10.70 -17.70
N THR A 150 11.80 11.38 -17.86
CA THR A 150 10.93 11.75 -16.73
C THR A 150 10.31 10.54 -16.07
N SER A 151 9.84 9.58 -16.85
CA SER A 151 9.30 8.32 -16.33
C SER A 151 10.34 7.42 -15.67
N SER A 152 11.56 7.33 -16.22
CA SER A 152 12.67 6.63 -15.56
C SER A 152 13.01 7.28 -14.22
N TRP A 153 13.07 8.61 -14.19
CA TRP A 153 13.27 9.38 -12.96
C TRP A 153 12.15 9.14 -11.94
N LEU A 154 10.87 9.23 -12.34
CA LEU A 154 9.73 8.96 -11.47
C LEU A 154 9.71 7.51 -10.97
N LYS A 155 10.06 6.54 -11.82
CA LYS A 155 10.25 5.14 -11.41
C LYS A 155 11.26 5.07 -10.25
N SER A 156 12.45 5.64 -10.42
CA SER A 156 13.49 5.64 -9.39
C SER A 156 13.08 6.41 -8.13
N LEU A 157 12.39 7.54 -8.27
CA LEU A 157 11.94 8.37 -7.16
C LEU A 157 10.88 7.63 -6.32
N TRP A 158 9.83 7.13 -6.97
CA TRP A 158 8.75 6.39 -6.32
C TRP A 158 9.19 5.05 -5.73
N ALA A 159 10.20 4.40 -6.31
CA ALA A 159 10.78 3.19 -5.73
C ALA A 159 11.28 3.41 -4.29
N ARG A 160 11.78 4.61 -3.96
CA ARG A 160 12.18 4.98 -2.59
C ARG A 160 10.97 5.06 -1.67
N THR A 161 9.86 5.61 -2.16
CA THR A 161 8.63 5.86 -1.39
C THR A 161 7.87 4.58 -1.06
N ILE A 162 7.76 3.65 -2.00
CA ILE A 162 7.07 2.36 -1.79
C ILE A 162 8.04 1.18 -1.65
N LYS A 163 9.27 1.43 -1.18
CA LYS A 163 10.34 0.44 -1.05
C LYS A 163 9.90 -0.87 -0.40
N GLN A 164 9.17 -0.79 0.71
CA GLN A 164 8.71 -1.99 1.43
C GLN A 164 7.70 -2.80 0.61
N HIS A 165 6.78 -2.14 -0.11
CA HIS A 165 5.83 -2.84 -0.98
C HIS A 165 6.54 -3.58 -2.11
N ILE A 166 7.56 -2.98 -2.73
CA ILE A 166 8.35 -3.63 -3.78
C ILE A 166 9.09 -4.86 -3.20
N LEU A 167 9.72 -4.73 -2.02
CA LEU A 167 10.43 -5.84 -1.37
C LEU A 167 9.49 -7.00 -1.02
N ASP A 168 8.30 -6.71 -0.51
CA ASP A 168 7.33 -7.73 -0.13
C ASP A 168 6.72 -8.41 -1.36
N ASN A 169 6.48 -7.67 -2.44
CA ASN A 169 6.04 -8.22 -3.72
C ASN A 169 7.06 -9.21 -4.29
N ASP A 170 8.35 -8.85 -4.29
CA ASP A 170 9.43 -9.73 -4.76
C ASP A 170 9.58 -10.99 -3.92
N LYS A 171 9.45 -10.89 -2.58
CA LYS A 171 9.44 -12.06 -1.70
C LYS A 171 8.28 -12.99 -2.03
N ASN A 172 7.06 -12.45 -2.12
CA ASN A 172 5.86 -13.23 -2.42
C ASN A 172 5.96 -13.94 -3.77
N ARG A 173 6.54 -13.27 -4.77
CA ARG A 173 6.80 -13.84 -6.10
C ARG A 173 7.80 -14.99 -6.05
N LYS A 174 8.89 -14.86 -5.27
CA LYS A 174 9.88 -15.94 -5.06
C LYS A 174 9.26 -17.14 -4.33
N LEU A 175 8.49 -16.91 -3.27
CA LEU A 175 7.76 -17.97 -2.54
C LEU A 175 6.75 -18.70 -3.45
N GLY A 176 6.00 -17.98 -4.29
CA GLY A 176 5.08 -18.59 -5.25
C GLY A 176 5.80 -19.38 -6.36
N SER A 177 6.98 -18.94 -6.79
CA SER A 177 7.79 -19.66 -7.80
C SER A 177 8.38 -20.97 -7.26
N HIS A 178 8.82 -21.00 -5.99
CA HIS A 178 9.31 -22.23 -5.35
C HIS A 178 8.22 -23.25 -5.06
N ALA A 179 6.97 -22.82 -4.82
CA ALA A 179 5.84 -23.74 -4.71
C ALA A 179 5.44 -24.37 -6.06
N SER A 180 5.82 -23.74 -7.18
CA SER A 180 5.49 -24.22 -8.53
C SER A 180 6.60 -25.12 -9.13
N SER A 181 7.84 -25.04 -8.64
CA SER A 181 8.97 -25.85 -9.14
C SER A 181 9.11 -27.24 -8.51
N THR A 182 8.41 -27.52 -7.41
CA THR A 182 8.37 -28.86 -6.76
C THR A 182 7.13 -29.69 -7.14
N ALA A 183 6.23 -29.18 -7.99
CA ALA A 183 5.02 -29.89 -8.41
C ALA A 183 5.19 -30.71 -9.71
N ALA A 184 6.41 -30.79 -10.26
CA ALA A 184 6.71 -31.52 -11.49
C ALA A 184 7.62 -32.72 -11.24
N GLN A 185 7.34 -33.51 -10.20
CA GLN A 185 7.75 -34.91 -10.05
C GLN A 185 7.17 -35.42 -8.72
N ASP A 186 5.99 -36.02 -8.78
CA ASP A 186 5.75 -37.40 -8.34
C ASP A 186 4.24 -37.60 -8.09
N GLY A 187 3.73 -38.72 -8.59
CA GLY A 187 2.32 -39.06 -8.56
C GLY A 187 1.95 -39.72 -7.25
N THR A 188 1.40 -38.97 -6.30
CA THR A 188 0.54 -39.52 -5.25
C THR A 188 -0.60 -38.56 -4.95
N LYS A 189 -1.81 -38.98 -5.29
CA LYS A 189 -3.06 -38.43 -4.76
C LYS A 189 -3.03 -38.54 -3.23
N ASP A 190 -3.65 -37.57 -2.56
CA ASP A 190 -3.90 -37.51 -1.11
C ASP A 190 -2.85 -36.78 -0.26
N MET A 191 -2.54 -35.50 -0.57
CA MET A 191 -2.06 -34.53 0.46
C MET A 191 -2.07 -33.04 0.04
N ALA A 192 -2.91 -32.62 -0.91
CA ALA A 192 -2.86 -31.29 -1.54
C ALA A 192 -3.92 -30.27 -1.07
N THR A 193 -4.34 -30.29 0.21
CA THR A 193 -5.41 -29.38 0.72
C THR A 193 -4.97 -28.35 1.77
N SER A 194 -3.72 -28.35 2.24
CA SER A 194 -3.30 -27.49 3.35
C SER A 194 -2.72 -26.11 2.95
N SER A 195 -2.17 -25.96 1.73
CA SER A 195 -1.37 -24.77 1.39
C SER A 195 -2.16 -23.52 0.98
N ASN A 196 -3.43 -23.63 0.60
CA ASN A 196 -4.24 -22.50 0.08
C ASN A 196 -5.32 -21.94 1.01
N LEU A 197 -5.38 -22.38 2.27
CA LEU A 197 -6.41 -21.90 3.21
C LEU A 197 -6.14 -20.46 3.66
N THR A 198 -7.17 -19.62 3.65
CA THR A 198 -7.13 -18.26 4.22
C THR A 198 -6.93 -18.32 5.74
N ALA A 199 -6.45 -17.24 6.36
CA ALA A 199 -6.19 -17.22 7.81
C ALA A 199 -7.46 -17.55 8.63
N LYS A 200 -8.64 -17.12 8.17
CA LYS A 200 -9.93 -17.45 8.80
C LYS A 200 -10.24 -18.95 8.74
N GLU A 201 -9.96 -19.60 7.60
CA GLU A 201 -10.18 -21.04 7.42
C GLU A 201 -9.17 -21.87 8.21
N ARG A 202 -7.89 -21.46 8.23
CA ARG A 202 -6.86 -22.09 9.06
C ARG A 202 -7.23 -22.03 10.54
N LEU A 203 -7.61 -20.85 11.04
CA LEU A 203 -8.05 -20.72 12.43
C LEU A 203 -9.27 -21.61 12.72
N ARG A 204 -10.27 -21.65 11.82
CA ARG A 204 -11.43 -22.53 11.97
C ARG A 204 -11.05 -24.00 11.96
N SER A 205 -10.10 -24.41 11.12
CA SER A 205 -9.59 -25.77 11.06
C SER A 205 -8.86 -26.16 12.35
N GLU A 206 -8.09 -25.24 12.92
CA GLU A 206 -7.23 -25.52 14.08
C GLU A 206 -8.03 -25.67 15.38
N ILE A 207 -9.02 -24.79 15.62
CA ILE A 207 -9.72 -24.73 16.92
C ILE A 207 -11.24 -24.94 16.83
N GLY A 208 -11.79 -25.04 15.62
CA GLY A 208 -13.21 -25.24 15.37
C GLY A 208 -13.60 -26.72 15.27
N VAL A 209 -14.74 -27.04 15.89
CA VAL A 209 -15.50 -28.30 15.79
C VAL A 209 -16.98 -27.99 15.96
N LYS A 210 -17.86 -28.96 15.70
CA LYS A 210 -19.31 -28.80 15.88
C LYS A 210 -19.62 -28.37 17.32
N GLY A 211 -20.35 -27.26 17.49
CA GLY A 211 -20.66 -26.67 18.80
C GLY A 211 -19.69 -25.57 19.28
N ILE A 212 -18.59 -25.33 18.57
CA ILE A 212 -17.66 -24.22 18.84
C ILE A 212 -17.83 -23.15 17.77
N LEU A 213 -18.14 -21.93 18.19
CA LEU A 213 -18.44 -20.81 17.29
C LEU A 213 -17.30 -19.79 17.30
N ILE A 214 -16.78 -19.47 16.11
CA ILE A 214 -15.77 -18.42 15.89
C ILE A 214 -16.45 -17.27 15.14
N ARG A 215 -16.59 -16.12 15.81
CA ARG A 215 -17.21 -14.91 15.23
C ARG A 215 -16.19 -13.83 14.95
N TYR A 216 -16.54 -12.94 14.02
CA TYR A 216 -15.77 -11.75 13.68
C TYR A 216 -16.69 -10.55 13.85
N GLU A 217 -16.32 -9.63 14.73
CA GLU A 217 -17.15 -8.49 15.08
C GLU A 217 -16.38 -7.19 14.86
N ASP A 218 -17.08 -6.19 14.32
CA ASP A 218 -16.53 -4.85 14.13
C ASP A 218 -16.27 -4.20 15.49
N MET A 219 -15.08 -3.63 15.65
CA MET A 219 -14.70 -2.89 16.85
C MET A 219 -14.59 -1.39 16.54
N PRO A 220 -14.59 -0.51 17.56
CA PRO A 220 -14.30 0.90 17.37
C PRO A 220 -13.02 1.09 16.56
N ARG A 221 -13.03 2.00 15.58
CA ARG A 221 -11.88 2.23 14.70
C ARG A 221 -10.71 2.76 15.52
N VAL A 222 -9.66 1.95 15.67
CA VAL A 222 -8.45 2.34 16.40
C VAL A 222 -7.36 2.71 15.40
N GLY A 223 -6.96 3.98 15.43
CA GLY A 223 -5.80 4.48 14.69
C GLY A 223 -6.09 4.86 13.23
N LYS A 224 -5.05 5.40 12.61
CA LYS A 224 -5.00 5.78 11.21
C LYS A 224 -3.80 5.11 10.56
N ASP A 225 -3.95 4.76 9.29
CA ASP A 225 -2.83 4.30 8.49
C ASP A 225 -1.74 5.38 8.48
N ARG A 226 -0.51 5.01 8.81
CA ARG A 226 0.60 5.96 8.99
C ARG A 226 0.95 6.66 7.68
N ASP A 227 0.78 5.94 6.58
CA ASP A 227 1.21 6.38 5.28
C ASP A 227 0.08 7.15 4.60
N LEU A 228 -1.15 6.65 4.61
CA LEU A 228 -2.31 7.27 3.95
C LEU A 228 -3.11 8.24 4.83
N GLY A 229 -2.95 8.21 6.15
CA GLY A 229 -3.73 9.02 7.10
C GLY A 229 -5.22 8.63 7.20
N LEU A 230 -5.63 7.56 6.52
CA LEU A 230 -7.00 7.06 6.50
C LEU A 230 -7.34 6.28 7.77
N PRO A 231 -8.59 6.34 8.26
CA PRO A 231 -9.00 5.58 9.45
C PRO A 231 -8.94 4.07 9.19
N LEU A 232 -8.40 3.32 10.15
CA LEU A 232 -8.33 1.85 10.07
C LEU A 232 -9.62 1.20 10.57
N PHE A 233 -10.07 0.16 9.87
CA PHE A 233 -11.07 -0.77 10.39
C PHE A 233 -10.41 -1.69 11.41
N THR A 234 -11.10 -1.92 12.53
CA THR A 234 -10.67 -2.84 13.58
C THR A 234 -11.69 -3.96 13.69
N VAL A 235 -11.24 -5.22 13.63
CA VAL A 235 -12.09 -6.40 13.77
C VAL A 235 -11.53 -7.28 14.88
N GLY A 236 -12.39 -7.72 15.79
CA GLY A 236 -12.07 -8.72 16.80
C GLY A 236 -12.52 -10.11 16.35
N VAL A 237 -11.73 -11.15 16.68
CA VAL A 237 -12.14 -12.55 16.53
C VAL A 237 -12.47 -13.14 17.90
N TYR A 238 -13.69 -13.67 18.03
CA TYR A 238 -14.27 -14.14 19.29
C TYR A 238 -14.58 -15.64 19.21
N LEU A 239 -14.51 -16.30 20.37
CA LEU A 239 -14.78 -17.72 20.54
C LEU A 239 -15.88 -17.93 21.59
N ASP A 240 -16.89 -18.70 21.21
CA ASP A 240 -17.84 -19.31 22.14
C ASP A 240 -17.68 -20.83 22.06
N GLY A 241 -17.32 -21.44 23.18
CA GLY A 241 -17.06 -22.86 23.28
C GLY A 241 -15.88 -23.16 24.21
N TRP A 242 -15.58 -24.45 24.40
CA TRP A 242 -14.49 -24.90 25.27
C TRP A 242 -14.60 -24.41 26.73
N GLY A 243 -15.81 -24.11 27.20
CA GLY A 243 -16.08 -23.54 28.53
C GLY A 243 -15.87 -22.03 28.63
N GLU A 244 -15.71 -21.34 27.49
CA GLU A 244 -15.54 -19.90 27.43
C GLU A 244 -16.62 -19.28 26.54
N SER A 245 -17.17 -18.14 26.97
CA SER A 245 -18.18 -17.38 26.23
C SER A 245 -17.64 -15.99 25.93
N ASN A 246 -17.86 -15.55 24.70
CA ASN A 246 -17.44 -14.27 24.14
C ASN A 246 -15.94 -13.97 24.34
N LYS A 247 -15.10 -15.00 24.21
CA LYS A 247 -13.66 -14.86 24.45
C LYS A 247 -13.00 -14.19 23.24
N LEU A 248 -12.49 -12.98 23.42
CA LEU A 248 -11.64 -12.33 22.42
C LEU A 248 -10.31 -13.10 22.27
N LEU A 249 -10.05 -13.64 21.08
CA LEU A 249 -8.80 -14.34 20.77
C LEU A 249 -7.71 -13.39 20.29
N ALA A 250 -8.07 -12.46 19.41
CA ALA A 250 -7.18 -11.42 18.88
C ALA A 250 -7.96 -10.31 18.18
N THR A 251 -7.27 -9.20 17.91
CA THR A 251 -7.77 -8.09 17.09
C THR A 251 -6.88 -7.90 15.86
N GLY A 252 -7.46 -7.37 14.79
CA GLY A 252 -6.75 -7.02 13.56
C GLY A 252 -7.18 -5.65 13.05
N THR A 253 -6.21 -4.86 12.59
CA THR A 253 -6.44 -3.52 12.02
C THR A 253 -5.95 -3.45 10.57
N ALA A 254 -6.81 -2.94 9.68
CA ALA A 254 -6.50 -2.78 8.25
C ALA A 254 -7.37 -1.67 7.61
N LEU A 255 -7.07 -1.32 6.36
CA LEU A 255 -7.82 -0.30 5.61
C LEU A 255 -9.21 -0.76 5.13
N GLY A 256 -9.53 -2.06 5.28
CA GLY A 256 -10.86 -2.61 5.01
C GLY A 256 -11.28 -3.69 5.99
N LYS A 257 -12.59 -3.86 6.21
CA LYS A 257 -13.15 -4.83 7.17
C LYS A 257 -12.71 -6.28 6.90
N LYS A 258 -12.73 -6.71 5.63
CA LYS A 258 -12.37 -8.09 5.24
C LYS A 258 -10.91 -8.40 5.56
N GLU A 259 -10.02 -7.45 5.28
CA GLU A 259 -8.59 -7.56 5.57
C GLU A 259 -8.33 -7.52 7.09
N ALA A 260 -9.00 -6.62 7.81
CA ALA A 260 -8.92 -6.54 9.27
C ALA A 260 -9.34 -7.88 9.91
N ALA A 261 -10.37 -8.54 9.39
CA ALA A 261 -10.80 -9.86 9.84
C ALA A 261 -9.77 -10.98 9.55
N GLN A 262 -9.13 -10.97 8.37
CA GLN A 262 -8.05 -11.91 8.05
C GLN A 262 -6.84 -11.69 8.97
N LYS A 263 -6.49 -10.44 9.24
CA LYS A 263 -5.40 -10.08 10.15
C LYS A 263 -5.70 -10.45 11.60
N ALA A 264 -6.96 -10.29 12.04
CA ALA A 264 -7.40 -10.75 13.36
C ALA A 264 -7.24 -12.27 13.50
N ALA A 265 -7.62 -13.03 12.46
CA ALA A 265 -7.43 -14.49 12.44
C ALA A 265 -5.94 -14.87 12.46
N GLN A 266 -5.11 -14.19 11.66
CA GLN A 266 -3.66 -14.41 11.64
C GLN A 266 -3.04 -14.11 13.01
N ASN A 267 -3.42 -13.01 13.66
CA ASN A 267 -2.94 -12.66 14.99
C ASN A 267 -3.34 -13.71 16.04
N ALA A 268 -4.57 -14.26 15.97
CA ALA A 268 -4.98 -15.37 16.83
C ALA A 268 -4.10 -16.61 16.62
N LEU A 269 -3.79 -16.96 15.35
CA LEU A 269 -2.89 -18.07 15.00
C LEU A 269 -1.46 -17.88 15.51
N THR A 270 -0.95 -16.64 15.57
CA THR A 270 0.39 -16.38 16.12
C THR A 270 0.50 -16.64 17.62
N ASN A 271 -0.62 -16.64 18.35
CA ASN A 271 -0.65 -16.96 19.77
C ASN A 271 -0.56 -18.48 19.99
N LYS A 272 0.66 -19.02 19.90
CA LYS A 272 0.93 -20.47 20.02
C LYS A 272 0.39 -21.09 21.31
N LYS A 273 0.38 -20.36 22.43
CA LYS A 273 -0.16 -20.87 23.71
C LYS A 273 -1.67 -21.08 23.63
N LEU A 274 -2.38 -20.09 23.09
CA LEU A 274 -3.82 -20.13 22.90
C LEU A 274 -4.22 -21.22 21.92
N ILE A 275 -3.54 -21.31 20.78
CA ILE A 275 -3.80 -22.33 19.77
C ILE A 275 -3.56 -23.73 20.32
N LYS A 276 -2.42 -23.98 20.98
CA LYS A 276 -2.13 -25.28 21.61
C LYS A 276 -3.20 -25.67 22.65
N LYS A 277 -3.69 -24.71 23.46
CA LYS A 277 -4.75 -24.96 24.45
C LYS A 277 -6.02 -25.50 23.80
N TYR A 278 -6.53 -24.84 22.75
CA TYR A 278 -7.78 -25.27 22.12
C TYR A 278 -7.59 -26.47 21.17
N ALA A 279 -6.44 -26.60 20.51
CA ALA A 279 -6.12 -27.76 19.70
C ALA A 279 -6.07 -29.04 20.55
N ALA A 280 -5.49 -28.98 21.76
CA ALA A 280 -5.52 -30.10 22.70
C ALA A 280 -6.94 -30.47 23.15
N LYS A 281 -7.78 -29.47 23.45
CA LYS A 281 -9.20 -29.70 23.77
C LYS A 281 -9.97 -30.31 22.59
N LYS A 282 -9.67 -29.86 21.37
CA LYS A 282 -10.22 -30.42 20.12
C LYS A 282 -9.85 -31.88 19.96
N ALA A 283 -8.56 -32.22 20.09
CA ALA A 283 -8.10 -33.60 19.97
C ALA A 283 -8.78 -34.53 21.00
N ALA A 284 -8.84 -34.11 22.27
CA ALA A 284 -9.49 -34.87 23.32
C ALA A 284 -10.99 -35.10 23.07
N LEU A 285 -11.70 -34.09 22.52
CA LEU A 285 -13.11 -34.25 22.17
C LEU A 285 -13.30 -35.22 20.99
N MET A 286 -12.45 -35.13 19.96
CA MET A 286 -12.54 -36.01 18.79
C MET A 286 -12.25 -37.47 19.15
N GLU A 287 -11.26 -37.72 20.02
CA GLU A 287 -10.94 -39.05 20.54
C GLU A 287 -12.09 -39.63 21.37
N ALA A 288 -12.70 -38.82 22.25
CA ALA A 288 -13.87 -39.25 23.03
C ALA A 288 -15.09 -39.56 22.16
N THR A 289 -15.34 -38.79 21.09
CA THR A 289 -16.43 -39.08 20.16
C THR A 289 -16.17 -40.34 19.33
N ALA A 290 -14.93 -40.57 18.89
CA ALA A 290 -14.57 -41.76 18.13
C ALA A 290 -14.71 -43.04 18.98
N ALA A 291 -14.22 -43.02 20.23
CA ALA A 291 -14.36 -44.14 21.16
C ALA A 291 -15.83 -44.45 21.49
N ALA A 292 -16.69 -43.42 21.58
CA ALA A 292 -18.11 -43.60 21.79
C ALA A 292 -18.83 -44.22 20.57
N GLU A 293 -18.43 -43.85 19.36
CA GLU A 293 -18.99 -44.41 18.11
C GLU A 293 -18.57 -45.87 17.89
N GLU A 294 -17.32 -46.22 18.22
CA GLU A 294 -16.80 -47.60 18.17
C GLU A 294 -17.50 -48.51 19.21
N ALA A 295 -17.71 -48.03 20.43
CA ALA A 295 -18.44 -48.79 21.46
C ALA A 295 -19.90 -49.08 21.06
N ASN A 296 -20.54 -48.16 20.32
CA ASN A 296 -21.94 -48.26 19.90
C ASN A 296 -22.13 -49.11 18.62
N THR A 297 -21.06 -49.37 17.87
CA THR A 297 -21.10 -50.24 16.67
C THR A 297 -20.70 -51.69 16.96
N THR A 298 -20.13 -51.94 18.15
CA THR A 298 -19.73 -53.27 18.63
C THR A 298 -20.75 -53.90 19.59
N SER A 299 -21.88 -53.22 19.85
CA SER A 299 -23.02 -53.68 20.66
C SER A 299 -24.21 -54.03 19.76
#